data_AF-A0A534TUZ7-F1
#
_entry.id   AF-A0A534TUZ7-F1
#
_cell.length_a   1.000
_cell.length_b   1.000
_cell.length_c   1.000
_cell.angle_alpha   90.00
_cell.angle_beta   90.00
_cell.angle_gamma   90.00
#
_symmetry.space_group_name_H-M   'P 1'
#
loop_
_entity.id
_entity.type
_entity.pdbx_description
1 polymer ?
#
loop_
_entity_poly.entity_id
_entity_poly.type
_entity_poly.pdbx_seq_one_letter_code
_entity_poly.pdbx_strand_id
1 'polypeptide(L)'
;MADERTLVTGIVRRLREAGHEAYLAGGCVRDQLLGRAPLDFDVATSAPPETVERLFPRTVPVGAEFGVILVVERGLPFEVATFRSDD
;
A
#
# COMPACT_ATOMS: atom_id res chain seq x y z
N MET A 1 -14.79 -6.25 0.09
CA MET A 1 -14.47 -6.44 -1.35
C MET A 1 -14.65 -5.20 -2.24
N ALA A 2 -15.87 -4.71 -2.55
CA ALA A 2 -16.03 -3.52 -3.43
C ALA A 2 -15.47 -2.22 -2.81
N ASP A 3 -15.44 -2.15 -1.47
CA ASP A 3 -14.90 -1.02 -0.72
C ASP A 3 -13.35 -1.04 -0.67
N GLU A 4 -12.74 -2.16 -0.27
CA GLU A 4 -11.26 -2.29 -0.15
C GLU A 4 -10.50 -1.98 -1.43
N ARG A 5 -10.93 -2.53 -2.58
CA ARG A 5 -10.27 -2.23 -3.87
C ARG A 5 -10.28 -0.73 -4.16
N THR A 6 -11.40 -0.08 -3.88
CA THR A 6 -11.56 1.37 -4.10
C THR A 6 -10.63 2.15 -3.17
N LEU A 7 -10.55 1.75 -1.90
CA LEU A 7 -9.68 2.37 -0.90
C LEU A 7 -8.19 2.23 -1.27
N VAL A 8 -7.72 1.02 -1.57
CA VAL A 8 -6.31 0.80 -1.92
C VAL A 8 -5.92 1.49 -3.24
N THR A 9 -6.84 1.54 -4.22
CA THR A 9 -6.60 2.32 -5.44
C THR A 9 -6.51 3.81 -5.14
N GLY A 10 -7.25 4.30 -4.14
CA GLY A 10 -7.14 5.66 -3.61
C GLY A 10 -5.77 5.94 -2.98
N ILE A 11 -5.22 4.99 -2.21
CA ILE A 11 -3.86 5.07 -1.64
C ILE A 11 -2.82 5.21 -2.77
N VAL A 12 -2.88 4.33 -3.76
CA VAL A 12 -1.98 4.37 -4.94
C VAL A 12 -2.09 5.71 -5.67
N ARG A 13 -3.31 6.23 -5.88
CA ARG A 13 -3.51 7.53 -6.53
C ARG A 13 -2.90 8.67 -5.74
N ARG A 14 -3.14 8.73 -4.42
CA ARG A 14 -2.59 9.79 -3.56
C ARG A 14 -1.05 9.79 -3.55
N LEU A 15 -0.43 8.62 -3.53
CA LEU A 15 1.03 8.50 -3.62
C LEU A 15 1.56 9.01 -4.98
N ARG A 16 0.88 8.66 -6.08
CA ARG A 16 1.23 9.13 -7.43
C ARG A 16 1.03 10.63 -7.61
N GLU A 17 -0.05 11.18 -7.06
CA GLU A 17 -0.32 12.63 -7.05
C GLU A 17 0.75 13.41 -6.26
N ALA A 18 1.35 12.78 -5.24
CA ALA A 18 2.49 13.31 -4.50
C ALA A 18 3.85 13.15 -5.21
N GLY A 19 3.88 12.58 -6.42
CA GLY A 19 5.10 12.43 -7.22
C GLY A 19 5.87 11.12 -7.00
N HIS A 20 5.28 10.13 -6.33
CA HIS A 20 5.90 8.83 -6.08
C HIS A 20 5.37 7.74 -7.01
N GLU A 21 6.21 6.76 -7.31
CA GLU A 21 5.74 5.54 -7.93
C GLU A 21 4.97 4.71 -6.89
N ALA A 22 3.87 4.09 -7.30
CA ALA A 22 3.09 3.23 -6.43
C ALA A 22 2.33 2.18 -7.25
N TYR A 23 2.30 0.95 -6.77
CA TYR A 23 1.69 -0.20 -7.45
C TYR A 23 1.02 -1.12 -6.44
N LEU A 24 -0.05 -1.80 -6.87
CA LEU A 24 -0.49 -3.00 -6.16
C LEU A 24 0.58 -4.08 -6.34
N ALA A 25 0.95 -4.74 -5.24
CA ALA A 25 1.98 -5.77 -5.23
C ALA A 25 1.49 -7.01 -4.46
N GLY A 26 2.27 -8.08 -4.53
CA GLY A 26 2.02 -9.29 -3.73
C GLY A 26 0.88 -10.18 -4.25
N GLY A 27 0.26 -10.91 -3.33
CA GLY A 27 -0.73 -11.95 -3.61
C GLY A 27 -1.98 -11.41 -4.32
N CYS A 28 -2.35 -10.16 -4.04
CA CYS A 28 -3.53 -9.52 -4.61
C CYS A 28 -3.48 -9.43 -6.15
N VAL A 29 -2.29 -9.27 -6.73
CA VAL A 29 -2.09 -9.23 -8.19
C VAL A 29 -2.19 -10.63 -8.77
N ARG A 30 -1.52 -11.60 -8.16
CA ARG A 30 -1.57 -13.02 -8.56
C ARG A 30 -3.02 -13.52 -8.58
N ASP A 31 -3.76 -13.28 -7.50
CA ASP A 31 -5.12 -13.80 -7.35
C ASP A 31 -6.06 -13.20 -8.40
N GLN A 32 -5.91 -11.90 -8.70
CA GLN A 32 -6.66 -11.25 -9.80
C GLN A 32 -6.35 -11.86 -11.16
N LEU A 33 -5.09 -12.12 -11.48
CA LEU A 33 -4.69 -12.74 -12.74
C LEU A 33 -5.23 -14.18 -12.87
N LEU A 34 -5.41 -14.86 -11.74
CA LEU A 34 -6.02 -16.19 -11.67
C LEU A 34 -7.56 -16.17 -11.61
N GLY A 35 -8.20 -14.99 -11.68
CA GLY A 35 -9.65 -14.84 -11.56
C GLY A 35 -10.20 -15.15 -10.16
N ARG A 36 -9.35 -15.09 -9.14
CA ARG A 36 -9.70 -15.32 -7.72
C ARG A 36 -9.89 -13.99 -7.01
N ALA A 37 -10.67 -14.01 -5.92
CA ALA A 37 -10.78 -12.86 -5.03
C ALA A 37 -9.48 -12.73 -4.20
N PRO A 38 -8.83 -11.54 -4.19
CA PRO A 38 -7.71 -11.27 -3.27
C PRO A 38 -8.11 -11.44 -1.81
N LEU A 39 -7.21 -11.97 -0.99
CA LEU A 39 -7.38 -12.07 0.46
C LEU A 39 -7.03 -10.76 1.18
N ASP A 40 -6.08 -10.02 0.62
CA ASP A 40 -5.54 -8.75 1.08
C ASP A 40 -5.12 -7.88 -0.11
N PHE A 41 -4.68 -6.66 0.17
CA PHE A 41 -4.10 -5.75 -0.82
C PHE A 41 -2.89 -5.03 -0.23
N ASP A 42 -1.77 -5.16 -0.94
CA ASP A 42 -0.51 -4.50 -0.59
C ASP A 42 -0.14 -3.45 -1.63
N VAL A 43 0.51 -2.39 -1.20
CA VAL A 43 1.05 -1.33 -2.04
C VAL A 43 2.56 -1.29 -1.91
N ALA A 44 3.27 -1.35 -3.03
CA ALA A 44 4.69 -1.05 -3.10
C ALA A 44 4.89 0.35 -3.69
N THR A 45 5.76 1.17 -3.10
CA THR A 45 5.96 2.57 -3.50
C THR A 45 7.42 3.05 -3.43
N SER A 46 7.77 4.08 -4.21
CA SER A 46 9.04 4.80 -4.05
C SER A 46 9.02 5.82 -2.91
N ALA A 47 7.86 6.07 -2.29
CA ALA A 47 7.76 6.98 -1.15
C ALA A 47 8.43 6.37 0.09
N PRO A 48 9.34 7.10 0.76
CA PRO A 48 9.92 6.61 2.01
C PRO A 48 8.89 6.66 3.15
N PRO A 49 9.06 5.87 4.23
CA PRO A 49 8.07 5.71 5.29
C PRO A 49 7.56 7.04 5.87
N GLU A 50 8.46 7.98 6.13
CA GLU A 50 8.11 9.30 6.67
C GLU A 50 7.23 10.11 5.70
N THR A 51 7.32 9.87 4.39
CA THR A 51 6.44 10.51 3.41
C THR A 51 5.07 9.86 3.40
N VAL A 52 4.99 8.55 3.55
CA VAL A 52 3.71 7.84 3.74
C VAL A 52 2.99 8.37 4.98
N GLU A 53 3.69 8.48 6.11
CA GLU A 53 3.12 9.04 7.36
C GLU A 53 2.64 10.49 7.20
N ARG A 54 3.29 11.32 6.39
CA ARG A 54 2.82 12.70 6.11
C ARG A 54 1.60 12.74 5.19
N LEU A 55 1.50 11.83 4.22
CA LEU A 55 0.44 11.83 3.21
C LEU A 55 -0.88 11.24 3.72
N PHE A 56 -0.83 10.38 4.73
CA PHE A 56 -2.00 9.67 5.23
C PHE A 56 -2.27 10.02 6.70
N PRO A 57 -3.51 10.41 7.07
CA PRO A 57 -3.82 10.92 8.39
C PRO A 57 -3.78 9.86 9.51
N ARG A 58 -3.86 8.57 9.15
CA ARG A 58 -3.79 7.46 10.09
C ARG A 58 -2.85 6.38 9.56
N THR A 59 -1.70 6.26 10.21
CA THR A 59 -0.70 5.25 9.92
C THR A 59 -0.27 4.50 11.17
N VAL A 60 0.21 3.27 11.01
CA VAL A 60 0.83 2.50 12.07
C VAL A 60 2.16 1.94 11.55
N PRO A 61 3.31 2.33 12.14
CA PRO A 61 4.58 1.73 11.80
C PRO A 61 4.64 0.31 12.37
N VAL A 62 4.65 -0.70 11.49
CA VAL A 62 4.74 -2.12 11.87
C VAL A 62 6.08 -2.75 11.52
N GLY A 63 6.88 -2.06 10.69
CA GLY A 63 8.21 -2.50 10.28
C GLY A 63 8.92 -1.36 9.56
N ALA A 64 8.93 -0.16 10.14
CA ALA A 64 9.51 1.02 9.51
C ALA A 64 11.01 0.84 9.20
N GLU A 65 11.73 0.07 10.02
CA GLU A 65 13.12 -0.35 9.74
C GLU A 65 13.27 -1.18 8.46
N PHE A 66 12.19 -1.86 8.04
CA PHE A 66 12.10 -2.61 6.79
C PHE A 66 11.33 -1.83 5.70
N GLY A 67 11.00 -0.56 5.94
CA GLY A 67 10.27 0.29 5.00
C GLY A 67 8.76 0.05 4.93
N VAL A 68 8.14 -0.58 5.94
CA VAL A 68 6.72 -0.97 5.93
C VAL A 68 5.87 -0.14 6.91
N ILE A 69 4.81 0.48 6.38
CA ILE A 69 3.81 1.26 7.12
C ILE A 69 2.41 0.71 6.82
N LEU A 70 1.56 0.55 7.84
CA LEU A 70 0.13 0.35 7.62
C LEU A 70 -0.55 1.70 7.42
N VAL A 71 -1.29 1.86 6.34
CA VAL A 71 -2.19 3.01 6.10
C VAL A 71 -3.62 2.58 6.44
N VAL A 72 -4.31 3.34 7.30
CA VAL A 72 -5.65 3.00 7.78
C VAL A 72 -6.71 3.86 7.10
N GLU A 73 -7.34 3.33 6.06
CA GLU A 73 -8.43 3.98 5.32
C GLU A 73 -9.79 3.38 5.75
N ARG A 74 -10.71 4.24 6.21
CA ARG A 74 -12.03 3.81 6.75
C ARG A 74 -11.98 2.72 7.83
N GLY A 75 -10.89 2.63 8.58
CA GLY A 75 -10.71 1.62 9.63
C GLY A 75 -10.14 0.29 9.14
N LEU A 76 -9.84 0.18 7.84
CA LEU A 76 -9.19 -0.98 7.24
C LEU A 76 -7.69 -0.68 7.04
N PRO A 77 -6.78 -1.54 7.53
CA PRO A 77 -5.35 -1.39 7.32
C PRO A 77 -4.95 -1.90 5.93
N PHE A 78 -4.03 -1.19 5.28
CA PHE A 78 -3.38 -1.59 4.04
C PHE A 78 -1.87 -1.49 4.21
N GLU A 79 -1.13 -2.52 3.81
CA GLU A 79 0.33 -2.50 3.87
C GLU A 79 0.88 -1.62 2.74
N VAL A 80 1.72 -0.66 3.11
CA VAL A 80 2.45 0.21 2.18
C VAL A 80 3.94 0.04 2.43
N ALA A 81 4.62 -0.60 1.50
CA ALA A 81 6.05 -0.91 1.57
C ALA A 81 6.85 -0.03 0.60
N THR A 82 7.93 0.56 1.09
CA THR A 82 8.92 1.25 0.26
C THR A 82 9.69 0.22 -0.57
N PHE A 83 10.01 0.53 -1.82
CA PHE A 83 10.87 -0.32 -2.65
C PHE A 83 12.20 -0.58 -1.94
N ARG A 84 12.63 -1.84 -1.96
CA ARG A 84 13.89 -2.29 -1.41
C ARG A 84 14.45 -3.43 -2.26
N SER A 85 15.75 -3.64 -2.17
CA SER A 85 16.45 -4.80 -2.69
C SER A 85 17.15 -5.47 -1.52
N ASP A 86 17.04 -6.79 -1.46
CA ASP A 86 17.90 -7.59 -0.59
C ASP A 86 19.25 -7.78 -1.31
N ASP A 87 20.36 -7.74 -0.56
CA ASP A 87 21.72 -7.97 -1.06
C ASP A 87 22.00 -9.47 -1.33
#